data_AF-A0A815XJ23-F1
#
_entry.id   AF-A0A815XJ23-F1
#
_cell.length_a   1.000
_cell.length_b   1.000
_cell.length_c   1.000
_cell.angle_alpha   90.00
_cell.angle_beta   90.00
_cell.angle_gamma   90.00
#
_symmetry.space_group_name_H-M   'P 1'
#
loop_
_entity.id
_entity.type
_entity.pdbx_description
1 polymer ?
#
loop_
_entity_poly.entity_id
_entity_poly.type
_entity_poly.pdbx_seq_one_letter_code
_entity_poly.pdbx_strand_id
1 'polypeptide(L)'
;MKTFFCLLYLSFWFLPLTIDSFRLIAVGHRQSIEASVNYTTWFNQFNRTDLYELRSHEPTLIVFGELTGLTSAFIGTRGQIARIQIGTVQNAFALMMKSYEKQITSYLNKYPTISITNAFELSLSDVMWRAFNQTFSSLARLLNATIISATFGPRIIRSTDPEDIELYGDPDLYPNQTEVYLPLTKEIYNTAHVYAPNGSLIASRDKCHLTPAEIELLQFTPGELENNTVIKPNNWCIAICLDAFYLDVLLHLDSQNCTMLIQPSFNDQMWAANLSSQSPIWVPLDWTNGPLALFDKTQNIQFSINPMVTGNLFSDMIVDGQSTINQRLPREIIELNKQDKLYIGLDPVDMQNITRFQTLVLARWARDDPRGKNWTKQERRKLLYQYALELAPNSKSINENKYADTVIWADVTL
;
A
#
# COMPACT_ATOMS: atom_id res chain seq x y z
N MET A 1 -59.02 -26.50 44.13
CA MET A 1 -59.38 -26.04 42.77
C MET A 1 -58.14 -25.36 42.20
N LYS A 2 -57.62 -25.85 41.07
CA LYS A 2 -56.31 -25.51 40.50
C LYS A 2 -56.29 -24.09 39.92
N THR A 3 -55.26 -23.31 40.24
CA THR A 3 -54.89 -22.12 39.46
C THR A 3 -53.36 -22.10 39.29
N PHE A 4 -52.92 -22.35 38.07
CA PHE A 4 -51.54 -22.21 37.61
C PHE A 4 -51.20 -20.72 37.47
N PHE A 5 -50.10 -20.26 38.09
CA PHE A 5 -49.47 -18.98 37.75
C PHE A 5 -48.23 -19.29 36.91
N CYS A 6 -48.27 -18.90 35.63
CA CYS A 6 -47.14 -18.96 34.70
C CYS A 6 -46.34 -17.67 34.86
N LEU A 7 -45.10 -17.78 35.37
CA LEU A 7 -44.11 -16.70 35.38
C LEU A 7 -43.47 -16.60 33.99
N LEU A 8 -43.77 -15.53 33.25
CA LEU A 8 -43.04 -15.13 32.05
C LEU A 8 -41.91 -14.18 32.45
N TYR A 9 -40.69 -14.71 32.57
CA TYR A 9 -39.46 -13.92 32.59
C TYR A 9 -39.12 -13.49 31.15
N LEU A 10 -39.38 -12.22 30.82
CA LEU A 10 -38.83 -11.57 29.64
C LEU A 10 -37.51 -10.90 30.03
N SER A 11 -36.40 -11.63 29.89
CA SER A 11 -35.06 -11.04 29.92
C SER A 11 -34.75 -10.44 28.55
N PHE A 12 -34.96 -9.13 28.40
CA PHE A 12 -34.40 -8.35 27.30
C PHE A 12 -32.89 -8.23 27.51
N TRP A 13 -32.11 -9.02 26.78
CA TRP A 13 -30.69 -8.74 26.60
C TRP A 13 -30.56 -7.62 25.58
N PHE A 14 -30.47 -6.37 26.05
CA PHE A 14 -29.87 -5.31 25.26
C PHE A 14 -28.36 -5.60 25.19
N LEU A 15 -27.92 -6.25 24.12
CA LEU A 15 -26.52 -6.12 23.69
C LEU A 15 -26.35 -4.66 23.26
N PRO A 16 -25.44 -3.88 23.86
CA PRO A 16 -25.14 -2.57 23.33
C PRO A 16 -24.56 -2.78 21.93
N LEU A 17 -25.21 -2.21 20.92
CA LEU A 17 -24.56 -1.92 19.64
C LEU A 17 -23.41 -0.97 19.99
N THR A 18 -22.20 -1.51 20.15
CA THR A 18 -21.02 -0.67 20.27
C THR A 18 -20.82 -0.05 18.91
N ILE A 19 -21.04 1.26 18.86
CA ILE A 19 -20.59 2.10 17.77
C ILE A 19 -19.07 2.06 17.85
N ASP A 20 -18.42 1.29 16.98
CA ASP A 20 -16.98 1.16 16.98
C ASP A 20 -16.40 2.37 16.22
N SER A 21 -15.91 3.35 16.98
CA SER A 21 -15.15 4.47 16.44
C SER A 21 -13.72 4.01 16.13
N PHE A 22 -13.17 4.48 15.01
CA PHE A 22 -11.81 4.17 14.58
C PHE A 22 -11.08 5.44 14.18
N ARG A 23 -9.79 5.50 14.52
CA ARG A 23 -8.88 6.41 13.83
C ARG A 23 -8.27 5.72 12.63
N LEU A 24 -8.48 6.30 11.45
CA LEU A 24 -7.80 5.90 10.22
C LEU A 24 -6.60 6.80 9.98
N ILE A 25 -5.45 6.22 9.67
CA ILE A 25 -4.23 6.94 9.30
C ILE A 25 -3.71 6.35 7.98
N ALA A 26 -3.59 7.20 6.95
CA ALA A 26 -2.99 6.84 5.68
C ALA A 26 -1.59 7.45 5.58
N VAL A 27 -0.58 6.60 5.31
CA VAL A 27 0.82 7.00 5.22
C VAL A 27 1.28 6.94 3.76
N GLY A 28 1.26 8.10 3.10
CA GLY A 28 1.86 8.29 1.79
C GLY A 28 3.33 8.66 1.94
N HIS A 29 4.14 7.69 2.35
CA HIS A 29 5.58 7.91 2.57
C HIS A 29 6.32 8.12 1.25
N ARG A 30 7.36 8.96 1.30
CA ARG A 30 8.31 9.04 0.20
C ARG A 30 9.33 7.92 0.32
N GLN A 31 9.46 7.09 -0.71
CA GLN A 31 10.47 6.02 -0.74
C GLN A 31 11.88 6.60 -0.71
N SER A 32 12.81 5.88 -0.08
CA SER A 32 14.20 6.32 0.10
C SER A 32 15.14 5.13 0.05
N ILE A 33 16.01 5.14 -0.96
CA ILE A 33 17.08 4.15 -1.07
C ILE A 33 18.15 4.39 0.00
N GLU A 34 18.30 5.63 0.46
CA GLU A 34 19.24 6.05 1.50
C GLU A 34 18.89 5.43 2.87
N ALA A 35 17.61 5.18 3.14
CA ALA A 35 17.18 4.49 4.35
C ALA A 35 17.53 3.00 4.34
N SER A 36 17.85 2.42 3.17
CA SER A 36 18.13 0.99 3.00
C SER A 36 19.60 0.64 3.26
N VAL A 37 20.29 1.38 4.14
CA VAL A 37 21.68 1.07 4.52
C VAL A 37 21.73 -0.17 5.41
N ASN A 38 20.90 -0.21 6.45
CA ASN A 38 20.78 -1.34 7.37
C ASN A 38 19.35 -1.42 7.94
N TYR A 39 19.06 -2.46 8.70
CA TYR A 39 17.75 -2.66 9.35
C TYR A 39 17.31 -1.50 10.24
N THR A 40 18.25 -0.84 10.94
CA THR A 40 17.95 0.28 11.83
C THR A 40 17.54 1.53 11.05
N THR A 41 18.29 1.90 10.01
CA THR A 41 17.94 3.06 9.18
C THR A 41 16.63 2.84 8.44
N TRP A 42 16.37 1.60 8.03
CA TRP A 42 15.13 1.21 7.39
C TRP A 42 13.94 1.31 8.35
N PHE A 43 14.06 0.77 9.57
CA PHE A 43 13.06 0.94 10.63
C PHE A 43 12.78 2.41 10.93
N ASN A 44 13.81 3.23 11.03
CA ASN A 44 13.69 4.66 11.37
C ASN A 44 12.93 5.47 10.32
N GLN A 45 12.92 5.05 9.04
CA GLN A 45 12.11 5.71 8.02
C GLN A 45 10.60 5.62 8.34
N PHE A 46 10.15 4.49 8.92
CA PHE A 46 8.74 4.25 9.20
C PHE A 46 8.35 4.57 10.65
N ASN A 47 9.31 4.55 11.58
CA ASN A 47 9.11 4.92 12.98
C ASN A 47 9.04 6.44 13.17
N ARG A 48 7.99 7.06 12.64
CA ARG A 48 7.81 8.52 12.59
C ARG A 48 7.10 9.06 13.83
N THR A 49 7.51 10.24 14.29
CA THR A 49 6.93 10.90 15.48
C THR A 49 5.47 11.31 15.29
N ASP A 50 5.09 11.74 14.09
CA ASP A 50 3.73 12.13 13.76
C ASP A 50 2.71 10.99 13.98
N LEU A 51 3.09 9.73 13.75
CA LEU A 51 2.22 8.58 14.05
C LEU A 51 1.92 8.44 15.56
N TYR A 52 2.87 8.77 16.43
CA TYR A 52 2.66 8.76 17.89
C TYR A 52 1.80 9.93 18.37
N GLU A 53 1.86 11.06 17.68
CA GLU A 53 1.04 12.25 17.98
C GLU A 53 -0.41 12.06 17.51
N LEU A 54 -0.59 11.34 16.40
CA LEU A 54 -1.90 11.13 15.78
C LEU A 54 -2.68 9.95 16.36
N ARG A 55 -2.02 9.00 17.03
CA ARG A 55 -2.70 7.87 17.67
C ARG A 55 -3.78 8.37 18.63
N SER A 56 -4.91 7.68 18.65
CA SER A 56 -6.06 8.06 19.47
C SER A 56 -6.31 7.04 20.59
N HIS A 57 -7.21 7.36 21.52
CA HIS A 57 -7.71 6.39 22.49
C HIS A 57 -8.60 5.31 21.86
N GLU A 58 -9.22 5.63 20.72
CA GLU A 58 -9.95 4.67 19.89
C GLU A 58 -8.99 3.70 19.17
N PRO A 59 -9.48 2.49 18.81
CA PRO A 59 -8.77 1.61 17.90
C PRO A 59 -8.24 2.36 16.67
N THR A 60 -6.94 2.22 16.42
CA THR A 60 -6.26 2.91 15.33
C THR A 60 -5.87 1.92 14.23
N LEU A 61 -6.23 2.24 12.99
CA LEU A 61 -5.78 1.54 11.77
C LEU A 61 -4.81 2.44 11.01
N ILE A 62 -3.59 1.96 10.80
CA ILE A 62 -2.53 2.65 10.04
C ILE A 62 -2.27 1.86 8.76
N VAL A 63 -2.39 2.52 7.62
CA VAL A 63 -2.22 1.90 6.30
C VAL A 63 -1.07 2.58 5.56
N PHE A 64 -0.10 1.78 5.13
CA PHE A 64 1.00 2.18 4.24
C PHE A 64 0.67 1.81 2.79
N GLY A 65 1.36 2.43 1.83
CA GLY A 65 1.17 2.19 0.41
C GLY A 65 1.59 0.77 -0.05
N GLU A 66 1.25 0.46 -1.29
CA GLU A 66 1.69 -0.77 -1.96
C GLU A 66 3.22 -0.77 -2.10
N LEU A 67 3.82 -1.97 -2.08
CA LEU A 67 5.28 -2.15 -2.23
C LEU A 67 6.13 -1.28 -1.28
N THR A 68 5.59 -0.90 -0.11
CA THR A 68 6.31 -0.19 0.94
C THR A 68 7.61 -0.91 1.35
N GLY A 69 7.64 -2.24 1.27
CA GLY A 69 8.85 -3.03 1.52
C GLY A 69 9.89 -3.05 0.39
N LEU A 70 9.62 -2.47 -0.79
CA LEU A 70 10.46 -2.61 -1.99
C LEU A 70 11.94 -2.29 -1.74
N THR A 71 12.24 -1.15 -1.12
CA THR A 71 13.64 -0.72 -0.97
C THR A 71 14.39 -1.55 0.09
N SER A 72 13.70 -2.34 0.91
CA SER A 72 14.36 -3.28 1.83
C SER A 72 15.20 -4.36 1.11
N ALA A 73 14.91 -4.64 -0.17
CA ALA A 73 15.73 -5.51 -1.02
C ALA A 73 17.19 -5.05 -1.13
N PHE A 74 17.42 -3.75 -0.93
CA PHE A 74 18.73 -3.12 -1.03
C PHE A 74 19.44 -3.00 0.32
N ILE A 75 18.97 -3.64 1.40
CA ILE A 75 19.63 -3.55 2.70
C ILE A 75 21.02 -4.21 2.68
N GLY A 76 21.94 -3.60 3.43
CA GLY A 76 23.20 -4.25 3.80
C GLY A 76 24.27 -4.28 2.71
N THR A 77 25.28 -5.12 2.92
CA THR A 77 26.45 -5.29 2.05
C THR A 77 26.04 -5.79 0.66
N ARG A 78 25.04 -6.70 0.57
CA ARG A 78 24.57 -7.21 -0.73
C ARG A 78 23.94 -6.13 -1.59
N GLY A 79 23.26 -5.15 -0.99
CA GLY A 79 22.66 -4.01 -1.69
C GLY A 79 23.59 -2.81 -1.90
N GLN A 80 24.78 -2.79 -1.30
CA GLN A 80 25.62 -1.58 -1.24
C GLN A 80 25.96 -1.00 -2.62
N ILE A 81 26.41 -1.84 -3.56
CA ILE A 81 26.77 -1.40 -4.91
C ILE A 81 25.55 -0.85 -5.64
N ALA A 82 24.39 -1.50 -5.46
CA ALA A 82 23.15 -1.05 -6.06
C ALA A 82 22.71 0.33 -5.53
N ARG A 83 22.91 0.62 -4.24
CA ARG A 83 22.54 1.94 -3.66
C ARG A 83 23.38 3.11 -4.17
N ILE A 84 24.66 2.88 -4.49
CA ILE A 84 25.58 3.96 -4.91
C ILE A 84 25.68 4.12 -6.43
N GLN A 85 25.08 3.21 -7.21
CA GLN A 85 25.13 3.30 -8.66
C GLN A 85 24.23 4.42 -9.19
N ILE A 86 24.63 4.97 -10.33
CA ILE A 86 23.78 5.81 -11.16
C ILE A 86 23.28 4.91 -12.29
N GLY A 87 21.97 4.73 -12.39
CA GLY A 87 21.39 3.84 -13.39
C GLY A 87 19.93 3.56 -13.09
N THR A 88 19.36 2.62 -13.84
CA THR A 88 17.95 2.22 -13.71
C THR A 88 17.71 1.25 -12.56
N VAL A 89 16.44 1.04 -12.20
CA VAL A 89 16.03 -0.02 -11.26
C VAL A 89 16.54 -1.40 -11.73
N GLN A 90 16.41 -1.72 -13.02
CA GLN A 90 16.84 -3.02 -13.55
C GLN A 90 18.35 -3.20 -13.45
N ASN A 91 19.14 -2.14 -13.69
CA ASN A 91 20.58 -2.18 -13.47
C ASN A 91 20.93 -2.41 -12.00
N ALA A 92 20.17 -1.80 -11.08
CA ALA A 92 20.38 -1.97 -9.65
C ALA A 92 20.18 -3.44 -9.24
N PHE A 93 19.09 -4.06 -9.70
CA PHE A 93 18.82 -5.49 -9.44
C PHE A 93 19.84 -6.40 -10.11
N ALA A 94 20.25 -6.13 -11.34
CA ALA A 94 21.28 -6.91 -12.03
C ALA A 94 22.62 -6.91 -11.27
N LEU A 95 23.01 -5.77 -10.68
CA LEU A 95 24.20 -5.68 -9.82
C LEU A 95 24.05 -6.52 -8.56
N MET A 96 22.86 -6.56 -7.97
CA MET A 96 22.59 -7.38 -6.78
C MET A 96 22.61 -8.88 -7.07
N MET A 97 22.19 -9.34 -8.27
CA MET A 97 22.18 -10.76 -8.61
C MET A 97 23.53 -11.44 -8.37
N LYS A 98 24.65 -10.75 -8.62
CA LYS A 98 25.99 -11.27 -8.32
C LYS A 98 26.22 -11.55 -6.84
N SER A 99 25.72 -10.68 -5.95
CA SER A 99 25.82 -10.86 -4.50
C SER A 99 24.93 -11.98 -3.96
N TYR A 100 24.03 -12.51 -4.79
CA TYR A 100 23.10 -13.60 -4.47
C TYR A 100 23.34 -14.87 -5.32
N GLU A 101 24.48 -14.99 -6.01
CA GLU A 101 24.75 -16.08 -6.96
C GLU A 101 24.55 -17.49 -6.35
N LYS A 102 24.97 -17.69 -5.10
CA LYS A 102 24.81 -18.98 -4.40
C LYS A 102 23.34 -19.32 -4.16
N GLN A 103 22.57 -18.33 -3.69
CA GLN A 103 21.14 -18.49 -3.40
C GLN A 103 20.34 -18.68 -4.68
N ILE A 104 20.64 -17.90 -5.73
CA ILE A 104 20.03 -18.04 -7.06
C ILE A 104 20.26 -19.45 -7.59
N THR A 105 21.51 -19.93 -7.57
CA THR A 105 21.86 -21.28 -8.03
C THR A 105 21.09 -22.35 -7.25
N SER A 106 20.99 -22.20 -5.93
CA SER A 106 20.23 -23.11 -5.09
C SER A 106 18.75 -23.15 -5.48
N TYR A 107 18.11 -22.00 -5.71
CA TYR A 107 16.69 -21.96 -6.11
C TYR A 107 16.45 -22.43 -7.54
N LEU A 108 17.37 -22.20 -8.48
CA LEU A 108 17.28 -22.78 -9.83
C LEU A 108 17.36 -24.31 -9.79
N ASN A 109 18.19 -24.88 -8.91
CA ASN A 109 18.26 -26.32 -8.72
C ASN A 109 16.99 -26.87 -8.03
N LYS A 110 16.46 -26.14 -7.03
CA LYS A 110 15.24 -26.53 -6.32
C LYS A 110 13.99 -26.43 -7.20
N TYR A 111 13.92 -25.45 -8.08
CA TYR A 111 12.78 -25.17 -8.95
C TYR A 111 13.23 -25.01 -10.42
N PRO A 112 13.48 -26.10 -11.16
CA PRO A 112 14.10 -26.04 -12.50
C PRO A 112 13.30 -25.30 -13.59
N THR A 113 12.06 -24.89 -13.31
CA THR A 113 11.15 -24.23 -14.26
C THR A 113 11.06 -22.72 -14.09
N ILE A 114 11.69 -22.15 -13.04
CA ILE A 114 11.62 -20.71 -12.79
C ILE A 114 12.69 -19.96 -13.56
N SER A 115 12.43 -18.69 -13.84
CA SER A 115 13.41 -17.79 -14.45
C SER A 115 14.52 -17.38 -13.47
N ILE A 116 15.60 -16.81 -13.99
CA ILE A 116 16.64 -16.20 -13.14
C ILE A 116 16.09 -15.02 -12.32
N THR A 117 15.10 -14.29 -12.86
CA THR A 117 14.42 -13.21 -12.14
C THR A 117 13.71 -13.76 -10.92
N ASN A 118 12.90 -14.80 -11.07
CA ASN A 118 12.22 -15.40 -9.92
C ASN A 118 13.22 -16.01 -8.93
N ALA A 119 14.26 -16.71 -9.39
CA ALA A 119 15.28 -17.26 -8.49
C ALA A 119 15.99 -16.17 -7.67
N PHE A 120 16.22 -15.00 -8.28
CA PHE A 120 16.75 -13.83 -7.59
C PHE A 120 15.77 -13.25 -6.58
N GLU A 121 14.50 -13.06 -6.95
CA GLU A 121 13.47 -12.58 -6.02
C GLU A 121 13.29 -13.53 -4.82
N LEU A 122 13.31 -14.85 -5.04
CA LEU A 122 13.32 -15.84 -3.96
C LEU A 122 14.56 -15.70 -3.06
N SER A 123 15.70 -15.31 -3.63
CA SER A 123 16.94 -15.08 -2.88
C SER A 123 16.89 -13.85 -1.96
N LEU A 124 15.97 -12.91 -2.21
CA LEU A 124 15.75 -11.74 -1.35
C LEU A 124 14.91 -12.04 -0.11
N SER A 125 14.36 -13.26 0.02
CA SER A 125 13.40 -13.61 1.07
C SER A 125 13.85 -13.25 2.48
N ASP A 126 15.09 -13.58 2.86
CA ASP A 126 15.56 -13.30 4.22
C ASP A 126 15.62 -11.80 4.51
N VAL A 127 16.34 -11.05 3.68
CA VAL A 127 16.58 -9.61 3.91
C VAL A 127 15.26 -8.82 3.87
N MET A 128 14.42 -9.09 2.87
CA MET A 128 13.17 -8.36 2.69
C MET A 128 12.18 -8.70 3.79
N TRP A 129 11.92 -9.99 4.03
CA TRP A 129 10.96 -10.39 5.05
C TRP A 129 11.42 -9.98 6.44
N ARG A 130 12.70 -10.15 6.77
CA ARG A 130 13.26 -9.74 8.07
C ARG A 130 13.05 -8.25 8.30
N ALA A 131 13.47 -7.42 7.35
CA ALA A 131 13.33 -5.97 7.47
C ALA A 131 11.87 -5.53 7.53
N PHE A 132 11.03 -6.06 6.65
CA PHE A 132 9.61 -5.72 6.55
C PHE A 132 8.82 -6.18 7.77
N ASN A 133 8.84 -7.47 8.08
CA ASN A 133 8.07 -8.06 9.17
C ASN A 133 8.49 -7.51 10.54
N GLN A 134 9.80 -7.39 10.81
CA GLN A 134 10.26 -6.83 12.08
C GLN A 134 9.84 -5.37 12.24
N THR A 135 9.89 -4.57 11.17
CA THR A 135 9.49 -3.16 11.22
C THR A 135 8.01 -3.02 11.52
N PHE A 136 7.13 -3.60 10.71
CA PHE A 136 5.70 -3.38 10.85
C PHE A 136 5.09 -4.13 12.05
N SER A 137 5.63 -5.29 12.43
CA SER A 137 5.27 -5.95 13.70
C SER A 137 5.66 -5.11 14.93
N SER A 138 6.84 -4.48 14.90
CA SER A 138 7.29 -3.64 16.02
C SER A 138 6.52 -2.32 16.08
N LEU A 139 6.25 -1.68 14.94
CA LEU A 139 5.42 -0.48 14.90
C LEU A 139 4.01 -0.75 15.41
N ALA A 140 3.41 -1.90 15.07
CA ALA A 140 2.09 -2.25 15.56
C ALA A 140 2.05 -2.32 17.10
N ARG A 141 3.09 -2.89 17.72
CA ARG A 141 3.27 -2.91 19.19
C ARG A 141 3.51 -1.53 19.79
N LEU A 142 4.44 -0.77 19.21
CA LEU A 142 4.85 0.54 19.74
C LEU A 142 3.71 1.56 19.67
N LEU A 143 2.92 1.51 18.60
CA LEU A 143 1.79 2.40 18.37
C LEU A 143 0.48 1.86 18.95
N ASN A 144 0.45 0.60 19.39
CA ASN A 144 -0.76 -0.13 19.80
C ASN A 144 -1.88 0.01 18.76
N ALA A 145 -1.55 -0.26 17.50
CA ALA A 145 -2.42 -0.03 16.36
C ALA A 145 -2.42 -1.25 15.42
N THR A 146 -3.51 -1.45 14.69
CA THR A 146 -3.50 -2.38 13.57
C THR A 146 -2.77 -1.72 12.41
N ILE A 147 -1.76 -2.40 11.85
CA ILE A 147 -0.96 -1.90 10.74
C ILE A 147 -1.20 -2.74 9.49
N ILE A 148 -1.43 -2.08 8.36
CA ILE A 148 -1.45 -2.69 7.04
C ILE A 148 -0.30 -2.11 6.23
N SER A 149 0.57 -2.98 5.73
CA SER A 149 1.68 -2.62 4.86
C SER A 149 1.84 -3.68 3.79
N ALA A 150 2.42 -3.34 2.65
CA ALA A 150 2.53 -4.24 1.53
C ALA A 150 3.97 -4.37 1.02
N THR A 151 4.30 -5.57 0.54
CA THR A 151 5.57 -5.88 -0.12
C THR A 151 5.35 -7.03 -1.09
N PHE A 152 6.38 -7.38 -1.85
CA PHE A 152 6.35 -8.58 -2.68
C PHE A 152 7.24 -9.65 -2.07
N GLY A 153 6.91 -10.91 -2.36
CA GLY A 153 7.71 -12.05 -1.94
C GLY A 153 6.95 -13.36 -1.99
N PRO A 154 7.65 -14.47 -1.74
CA PRO A 154 7.00 -15.76 -1.62
C PRO A 154 6.30 -15.90 -0.26
N ARG A 155 5.55 -17.00 -0.09
CA ARG A 155 5.21 -17.45 1.26
C ARG A 155 6.48 -17.84 1.99
N ILE A 156 6.58 -17.48 3.28
CA ILE A 156 7.80 -17.62 4.06
C ILE A 156 7.69 -18.73 5.09
N ILE A 157 8.76 -19.50 5.26
CA ILE A 157 9.00 -20.39 6.39
C ILE A 157 10.28 -19.95 7.12
N ARG A 158 10.26 -20.07 8.44
CA ARG A 158 11.42 -19.82 9.30
C ARG A 158 12.23 -21.10 9.44
N SER A 159 13.53 -21.03 9.19
CA SER A 159 14.49 -22.12 9.46
C SER A 159 15.50 -21.69 10.53
N THR A 160 15.91 -22.65 11.36
CA THR A 160 17.02 -22.52 12.32
C THR A 160 18.12 -23.54 12.02
N ASP A 161 18.08 -24.19 10.85
CA ASP A 161 19.11 -25.11 10.41
C ASP A 161 20.41 -24.33 10.16
N PRO A 162 21.55 -24.72 10.76
CA PRO A 162 22.84 -24.09 10.50
C PRO A 162 23.22 -24.03 9.01
N GLU A 163 22.88 -25.06 8.21
CA GLU A 163 23.19 -25.08 6.77
C GLU A 163 22.37 -24.03 6.01
N ASP A 164 21.08 -23.88 6.37
CA ASP A 164 20.23 -22.84 5.79
C ASP A 164 20.73 -21.43 6.18
N ILE A 165 21.16 -21.24 7.43
CA ILE A 165 21.70 -19.96 7.90
C ILE A 165 23.00 -19.62 7.17
N GLU A 166 23.89 -20.59 6.97
CA GLU A 166 25.15 -20.38 6.23
C GLU A 166 24.89 -19.99 4.76
N LEU A 167 23.93 -20.66 4.10
CA LEU A 167 23.64 -20.43 2.69
C LEU A 167 22.82 -19.16 2.45
N TYR A 168 21.75 -18.95 3.22
CA TYR A 168 20.74 -17.94 2.93
C TYR A 168 20.80 -16.73 3.86
N GLY A 169 21.54 -16.82 4.97
CA GLY A 169 21.67 -15.75 5.94
C GLY A 169 22.20 -14.44 5.35
N ASP A 170 21.90 -13.36 6.04
CA ASP A 170 22.43 -12.04 5.76
C ASP A 170 23.87 -11.96 6.28
N PRO A 171 24.88 -11.70 5.42
CA PRO A 171 26.27 -11.60 5.84
C PRO A 171 26.50 -10.52 6.90
N ASP A 172 25.66 -9.48 6.96
CA ASP A 172 25.81 -8.40 7.94
C ASP A 172 25.35 -8.79 9.35
N LEU A 173 24.67 -9.94 9.49
CA LEU A 173 24.23 -10.48 10.78
C LEU A 173 25.14 -11.61 11.27
N TYR A 174 26.11 -12.07 10.47
CA TYR A 174 27.06 -13.12 10.87
C TYR A 174 28.01 -12.64 12.00
N PRO A 175 28.36 -13.50 12.98
CA PRO A 175 27.88 -14.87 13.23
C PRO A 175 26.63 -14.93 14.14
N ASN A 176 25.98 -13.79 14.37
CA ASN A 176 24.91 -13.66 15.38
C ASN A 176 23.52 -14.05 14.86
N GLN A 177 23.37 -14.31 13.56
CA GLN A 177 22.12 -14.78 12.97
C GLN A 177 21.81 -16.21 13.44
N THR A 178 20.62 -16.39 14.02
CA THR A 178 20.16 -17.67 14.59
C THR A 178 18.98 -18.28 13.83
N GLU A 179 18.48 -17.57 12.80
CA GLU A 179 17.34 -17.97 11.99
C GLU A 179 17.40 -17.32 10.62
N VAL A 180 16.78 -17.95 9.63
CA VAL A 180 16.65 -17.41 8.27
C VAL A 180 15.22 -17.63 7.75
N TYR A 181 14.77 -16.73 6.88
CA TYR A 181 13.45 -16.77 6.27
C TYR A 181 13.55 -17.22 4.82
N LEU A 182 12.94 -18.36 4.50
CA LEU A 182 13.05 -19.03 3.21
C LEU A 182 11.69 -19.08 2.50
N PRO A 183 11.67 -19.12 1.15
CA PRO A 183 10.49 -19.43 0.38
C PRO A 183 9.96 -20.82 0.70
N LEU A 184 8.70 -20.89 1.13
CA LEU A 184 7.91 -22.10 1.22
C LEU A 184 7.52 -22.61 -0.18
N THR A 185 7.24 -21.69 -1.10
CA THR A 185 6.86 -22.00 -2.48
C THR A 185 7.64 -21.13 -3.47
N LYS A 186 7.47 -21.36 -4.78
CA LYS A 186 8.20 -20.62 -5.83
C LYS A 186 7.45 -19.37 -6.31
N GLU A 187 6.16 -19.31 -6.04
CA GLU A 187 5.26 -18.23 -6.42
C GLU A 187 5.60 -16.98 -5.60
N ILE A 188 5.54 -15.83 -6.27
CA ILE A 188 5.91 -14.52 -5.70
C ILE A 188 4.70 -13.62 -5.88
N TYR A 189 4.22 -13.07 -4.78
CA TYR A 189 2.98 -12.31 -4.76
C TYR A 189 3.24 -10.89 -4.31
N ASN A 190 2.58 -9.91 -4.94
CA ASN A 190 2.40 -8.60 -4.34
C ASN A 190 1.34 -8.72 -3.23
N THR A 191 1.76 -8.57 -1.98
CA THR A 191 0.98 -8.96 -0.81
C THR A 191 0.85 -7.80 0.18
N ALA A 192 -0.37 -7.52 0.62
CA ALA A 192 -0.63 -6.68 1.78
C ALA A 192 -0.75 -7.56 3.04
N HIS A 193 -0.05 -7.16 4.09
CA HIS A 193 0.05 -7.86 5.37
C HIS A 193 -0.59 -7.02 6.48
N VAL A 194 -1.34 -7.69 7.36
CA VAL A 194 -2.09 -7.05 8.46
C VAL A 194 -1.53 -7.51 9.81
N TYR A 195 -1.01 -6.58 10.57
CA TYR A 195 -0.44 -6.78 11.89
C TYR A 195 -1.41 -6.27 12.95
N ALA A 196 -1.78 -7.12 13.89
CA ALA A 196 -2.56 -6.72 15.06
C ALA A 196 -1.73 -5.84 16.02
N PRO A 197 -2.38 -5.10 16.95
CA PRO A 197 -1.68 -4.24 17.92
C PRO A 197 -0.62 -4.91 18.79
N ASN A 198 -0.70 -6.23 18.97
CA ASN A 198 0.33 -7.01 19.68
C ASN A 198 1.54 -7.40 18.79
N GLY A 199 1.56 -6.98 17.52
CA GLY A 199 2.58 -7.28 16.54
C GLY A 199 2.40 -8.59 15.76
N SER A 200 1.36 -9.39 16.03
CA SER A 200 1.14 -10.63 15.30
C SER A 200 0.59 -10.34 13.89
N LEU A 201 1.13 -11.01 12.87
CA LEU A 201 0.55 -11.06 11.54
C LEU A 201 -0.75 -11.88 11.57
N ILE A 202 -1.89 -11.25 11.30
CA ILE A 202 -3.22 -11.88 11.39
C ILE A 202 -3.89 -12.14 10.04
N ALA A 203 -3.45 -11.46 8.98
CA ALA A 203 -3.96 -11.67 7.63
C ALA A 203 -2.93 -11.24 6.57
N SER A 204 -3.05 -11.83 5.39
CA SER A 204 -2.33 -11.42 4.17
C SER A 204 -3.29 -11.49 2.99
N ARG A 205 -3.20 -10.57 2.03
CA ARG A 205 -3.99 -10.55 0.79
C ARG A 205 -3.09 -10.30 -0.40
N ASP A 206 -3.21 -11.14 -1.41
CA ASP A 206 -2.45 -11.00 -2.65
C ASP A 206 -3.23 -10.16 -3.65
N LYS A 207 -2.49 -9.38 -4.44
CA LYS A 207 -3.04 -8.60 -5.55
C LYS A 207 -3.55 -9.53 -6.65
N CYS A 208 -4.80 -9.37 -7.06
CA CYS A 208 -5.43 -10.25 -8.04
C CYS A 208 -5.14 -9.79 -9.48
N HIS A 209 -5.27 -8.48 -9.73
CA HIS A 209 -5.03 -7.86 -11.03
C HIS A 209 -3.67 -7.18 -11.05
N LEU A 210 -2.73 -7.81 -11.74
CA LEU A 210 -1.36 -7.34 -11.88
C LEU A 210 -1.21 -6.35 -13.05
N THR A 211 -0.30 -5.39 -12.91
CA THR A 211 0.10 -4.51 -14.01
C THR A 211 0.93 -5.28 -15.06
N PRO A 212 1.07 -4.77 -16.30
CA PRO A 212 1.97 -5.36 -17.28
C PRO A 212 3.40 -5.52 -16.75
N ALA A 213 3.93 -4.55 -15.99
CA ALA A 213 5.26 -4.64 -15.40
C ALA A 213 5.37 -5.78 -14.37
N GLU A 214 4.35 -5.98 -13.54
CA GLU A 214 4.31 -7.08 -12.56
C GLU A 214 4.29 -8.45 -13.24
N ILE A 215 3.65 -8.58 -14.40
CA ILE A 215 3.57 -9.84 -15.16
C ILE A 215 4.84 -10.07 -15.99
N GLU A 216 5.25 -9.09 -16.78
CA GLU A 216 6.26 -9.25 -17.83
C GLU A 216 7.69 -9.10 -17.29
N LEU A 217 7.89 -8.19 -16.34
CA LEU A 217 9.22 -7.88 -15.81
C LEU A 217 9.51 -8.61 -14.50
N LEU A 218 8.56 -8.55 -13.56
CA LEU A 218 8.71 -9.14 -12.22
C LEU A 218 8.17 -10.59 -12.16
N GLN A 219 7.33 -11.00 -13.10
CA GLN A 219 6.78 -12.36 -13.17
C GLN A 219 6.08 -12.76 -11.86
N PHE A 220 5.35 -11.81 -11.26
CA PHE A 220 4.53 -12.07 -10.09
C PHE A 220 3.38 -13.02 -10.43
N THR A 221 3.03 -13.82 -9.44
CA THR A 221 1.86 -14.69 -9.47
C THR A 221 0.63 -13.87 -9.03
N PRO A 222 -0.44 -13.83 -9.82
CA PRO A 222 -1.67 -13.17 -9.39
C PRO A 222 -2.29 -13.93 -8.21
N GLY A 223 -2.89 -13.19 -7.29
CA GLY A 223 -3.74 -13.73 -6.24
C GLY A 223 -5.02 -14.33 -6.81
N GLU A 224 -5.51 -15.40 -6.18
CA GLU A 224 -6.83 -15.93 -6.49
C GLU A 224 -7.91 -15.07 -5.83
N LEU A 225 -8.90 -14.64 -6.62
CA LEU A 225 -9.97 -13.76 -6.15
C LEU A 225 -10.72 -14.36 -4.96
N GLU A 226 -10.96 -15.67 -4.99
CA GLU A 226 -11.66 -16.44 -3.97
C GLU A 226 -10.93 -16.42 -2.61
N ASN A 227 -9.61 -16.23 -2.61
CA ASN A 227 -8.81 -16.10 -1.40
C ASN A 227 -8.82 -14.67 -0.84
N ASN A 228 -9.30 -13.68 -1.62
CA ASN A 228 -9.44 -12.30 -1.17
C ASN A 228 -10.69 -12.12 -0.31
N THR A 229 -10.57 -12.56 0.95
CA THR A 229 -11.68 -12.56 1.91
C THR A 229 -11.66 -11.37 2.85
N VAL A 230 -12.79 -11.03 3.45
CA VAL A 230 -12.86 -9.95 4.46
C VAL A 230 -12.10 -10.31 5.74
N ILE A 231 -11.52 -9.31 6.38
CA ILE A 231 -10.78 -9.44 7.64
C ILE A 231 -11.73 -9.12 8.80
N LYS A 232 -11.93 -10.11 9.67
CA LYS A 232 -12.79 -10.02 10.87
C LYS A 232 -12.07 -9.36 12.04
N PRO A 233 -12.81 -8.78 13.02
CA PRO A 233 -14.27 -8.71 13.10
C PRO A 233 -14.90 -7.58 12.28
N ASN A 234 -14.12 -6.59 11.86
CA ASN A 234 -14.65 -5.34 11.29
C ASN A 234 -15.08 -5.43 9.81
N ASN A 235 -14.85 -6.57 9.15
CA ASN A 235 -15.06 -6.77 7.70
C ASN A 235 -14.27 -5.80 6.82
N TRP A 236 -13.00 -5.62 7.15
CA TRP A 236 -12.07 -4.84 6.33
C TRP A 236 -11.62 -5.62 5.10
N CYS A 237 -11.43 -4.93 3.98
CA CYS A 237 -11.12 -5.56 2.71
C CYS A 237 -9.93 -4.89 2.07
N ILE A 238 -9.11 -5.66 1.37
CA ILE A 238 -7.93 -5.13 0.69
C ILE A 238 -8.09 -5.32 -0.81
N ALA A 239 -7.95 -4.23 -1.55
CA ALA A 239 -7.83 -4.22 -3.01
C ALA A 239 -6.54 -3.46 -3.33
N ILE A 240 -5.47 -4.17 -3.66
CA ILE A 240 -4.14 -3.57 -3.82
C ILE A 240 -4.11 -2.79 -5.13
N CYS A 241 -4.02 -1.47 -5.04
CA CYS A 241 -3.82 -0.56 -6.14
C CYS A 241 -4.76 -0.78 -7.32
N LEU A 242 -4.28 -1.47 -8.36
CA LEU A 242 -5.00 -1.78 -9.58
C LEU A 242 -6.28 -2.60 -9.31
N ASP A 243 -6.30 -3.47 -8.31
CA ASP A 243 -7.49 -4.24 -7.92
C ASP A 243 -8.74 -3.37 -7.73
N ALA A 244 -8.58 -2.17 -7.15
CA ALA A 244 -9.70 -1.27 -6.87
C ALA A 244 -10.34 -0.64 -8.12
N PHE A 245 -9.75 -0.84 -9.30
CA PHE A 245 -10.32 -0.44 -10.58
C PHE A 245 -11.18 -1.54 -11.21
N TYR A 246 -11.08 -2.78 -10.71
CA TYR A 246 -11.77 -3.92 -11.28
C TYR A 246 -13.06 -4.27 -10.52
N LEU A 247 -14.16 -4.35 -11.28
CA LEU A 247 -15.49 -4.53 -10.70
C LEU A 247 -15.68 -5.92 -10.07
N ASP A 248 -15.02 -6.94 -10.60
CA ASP A 248 -15.08 -8.30 -10.03
C ASP A 248 -14.53 -8.33 -8.60
N VAL A 249 -13.38 -7.69 -8.34
CA VAL A 249 -12.81 -7.54 -6.99
C VAL A 249 -13.75 -6.76 -6.08
N LEU A 250 -14.23 -5.61 -6.54
CA LEU A 250 -15.11 -4.77 -5.73
C LEU A 250 -16.41 -5.48 -5.36
N LEU A 251 -17.05 -6.16 -6.31
CA LEU A 251 -18.30 -6.91 -6.05
C LEU A 251 -18.06 -8.17 -5.22
N HIS A 252 -16.94 -8.86 -5.42
CA HIS A 252 -16.56 -10.01 -4.60
C HIS A 252 -16.42 -9.61 -3.12
N LEU A 253 -15.69 -8.53 -2.85
CA LEU A 253 -15.51 -8.01 -1.49
C LEU A 253 -16.83 -7.46 -0.91
N ASP A 254 -17.59 -6.68 -1.69
CA ASP A 254 -18.88 -6.13 -1.25
C ASP A 254 -19.87 -7.25 -0.88
N SER A 255 -19.89 -8.37 -1.63
CA SER A 255 -20.75 -9.53 -1.37
C SER A 255 -20.45 -10.23 -0.02
N GLN A 256 -19.25 -10.02 0.53
CA GLN A 256 -18.83 -10.54 1.83
C GLN A 256 -19.12 -9.56 2.98
N ASN A 257 -19.94 -8.53 2.73
CA ASN A 257 -20.27 -7.44 3.67
C ASN A 257 -19.06 -6.58 4.06
N CYS A 258 -18.21 -6.27 3.08
CA CYS A 258 -17.12 -5.32 3.24
C CYS A 258 -17.62 -3.97 3.78
N THR A 259 -17.03 -3.47 4.86
CA THR A 259 -17.40 -2.15 5.44
C THR A 259 -16.36 -1.08 5.10
N MET A 260 -15.10 -1.47 4.93
CA MET A 260 -14.00 -0.56 4.66
C MET A 260 -13.06 -1.15 3.60
N LEU A 261 -12.90 -0.43 2.50
CA LEU A 261 -11.94 -0.77 1.45
C LEU A 261 -10.60 -0.11 1.73
N ILE A 262 -9.56 -0.93 1.85
CA ILE A 262 -8.18 -0.50 2.01
C ILE A 262 -7.47 -0.72 0.67
N GLN A 263 -6.95 0.36 0.10
CA GLN A 263 -6.26 0.35 -1.19
C GLN A 263 -4.84 0.88 -1.03
N PRO A 264 -3.87 0.05 -0.58
CA PRO A 264 -2.46 0.40 -0.66
C PRO A 264 -2.09 0.61 -2.13
N SER A 265 -1.47 1.73 -2.47
CA SER A 265 -1.21 2.10 -3.87
C SER A 265 0.23 2.51 -4.14
N PHE A 266 0.73 2.05 -5.28
CA PHE A 266 2.01 2.40 -5.88
C PHE A 266 1.71 2.78 -7.33
N ASN A 267 1.51 4.06 -7.58
CA ASN A 267 1.26 4.60 -8.92
C ASN A 267 2.61 4.90 -9.57
N ASP A 268 3.03 4.08 -10.53
CA ASP A 268 4.32 4.16 -11.22
C ASP A 268 4.37 5.22 -12.34
N GLN A 269 3.48 6.22 -12.27
CA GLN A 269 3.32 7.28 -13.26
C GLN A 269 3.38 8.65 -12.60
N MET A 270 3.69 9.68 -13.40
CA MET A 270 3.55 11.06 -12.94
C MET A 270 2.10 11.37 -12.59
N TRP A 271 1.85 11.90 -11.39
CA TRP A 271 0.49 12.22 -10.96
C TRP A 271 -0.08 13.38 -11.78
N ALA A 272 0.67 14.47 -11.98
CA ALA A 272 0.18 15.59 -12.79
C ALA A 272 0.44 15.40 -14.30
N ALA A 273 0.02 14.28 -14.90
CA ALA A 273 0.20 14.01 -16.32
C ALA A 273 -1.06 13.43 -16.98
N ASN A 274 -1.00 13.24 -18.30
CA ASN A 274 -1.97 12.42 -19.02
C ASN A 274 -1.43 10.98 -19.12
N LEU A 275 -2.32 9.98 -19.02
CA LEU A 275 -1.96 8.55 -19.10
C LEU A 275 -1.12 8.22 -20.34
N SER A 276 -1.49 8.81 -21.49
CA SER A 276 -0.65 8.76 -22.68
C SER A 276 -0.91 9.95 -23.60
N SER A 277 -0.06 10.10 -24.62
CA SER A 277 -0.28 11.06 -25.71
C SER A 277 -1.50 10.69 -26.57
N GLN A 278 -1.92 9.42 -26.56
CA GLN A 278 -3.01 8.87 -27.38
C GLN A 278 -4.34 8.81 -26.61
N SER A 279 -4.27 8.67 -25.29
CA SER A 279 -5.41 8.77 -24.36
C SER A 279 -5.14 9.92 -23.38
N PRO A 280 -5.61 11.14 -23.67
CA PRO A 280 -5.30 12.34 -22.89
C PRO A 280 -6.14 12.42 -21.60
N ILE A 281 -6.33 11.29 -20.93
CA ILE A 281 -7.00 11.25 -19.62
C ILE A 281 -5.96 11.71 -18.58
N TRP A 282 -6.31 12.76 -17.86
CA TRP A 282 -5.51 13.26 -16.73
C TRP A 282 -5.47 12.19 -15.64
N VAL A 283 -4.28 11.80 -15.18
CA VAL A 283 -4.10 10.68 -14.23
C VAL A 283 -5.01 10.83 -12.99
N PRO A 284 -5.09 11.99 -12.32
CA PRO A 284 -5.99 12.19 -11.19
C PRO A 284 -7.46 11.97 -11.51
N LEU A 285 -7.88 12.21 -12.75
CA LEU A 285 -9.24 11.91 -13.20
C LEU A 285 -9.44 10.41 -13.34
N ASP A 286 -8.46 9.69 -13.90
CA ASP A 286 -8.56 8.23 -14.03
C ASP A 286 -8.69 7.55 -12.67
N TRP A 287 -7.94 8.01 -11.69
CA TRP A 287 -8.03 7.53 -10.30
C TRP A 287 -9.39 7.77 -9.65
N THR A 288 -10.27 8.59 -10.20
CA THR A 288 -11.66 8.70 -9.71
C THR A 288 -12.50 7.47 -10.08
N ASN A 289 -12.17 6.76 -11.17
CA ASN A 289 -12.90 5.58 -11.65
C ASN A 289 -12.68 4.32 -10.78
N GLY A 290 -11.64 4.31 -9.95
CA GLY A 290 -11.37 3.28 -8.94
C GLY A 290 -11.92 3.67 -7.55
N PRO A 291 -11.09 4.22 -6.64
CA PRO A 291 -11.41 4.46 -5.23
C PRO A 291 -12.68 5.27 -4.95
N LEU A 292 -13.10 6.14 -5.87
CA LEU A 292 -14.27 7.00 -5.65
C LEU A 292 -15.53 6.42 -6.29
N ALA A 293 -15.42 5.94 -7.54
CA ALA A 293 -16.55 5.31 -8.22
C ALA A 293 -17.01 4.00 -7.55
N LEU A 294 -16.20 3.38 -6.69
CA LEU A 294 -16.61 2.21 -5.92
C LEU A 294 -17.92 2.45 -5.16
N PHE A 295 -18.16 3.66 -4.64
CA PHE A 295 -19.33 3.93 -3.81
C PHE A 295 -20.63 3.89 -4.63
N ASP A 296 -20.58 4.18 -5.92
CA ASP A 296 -21.75 4.02 -6.79
C ASP A 296 -21.95 2.57 -7.22
N LYS A 297 -20.86 1.77 -7.25
CA LYS A 297 -20.85 0.37 -7.70
C LYS A 297 -21.15 -0.65 -6.59
N THR A 298 -21.07 -0.26 -5.32
CA THR A 298 -21.16 -1.15 -4.14
C THR A 298 -22.22 -0.70 -3.14
N GLN A 299 -22.62 -1.58 -2.23
CA GLN A 299 -23.68 -1.32 -1.25
C GLN A 299 -23.15 -1.21 0.19
N ASN A 300 -22.22 -2.06 0.58
CA ASN A 300 -21.82 -2.24 1.98
C ASN A 300 -20.62 -1.38 2.38
N ILE A 301 -19.72 -1.07 1.44
CA ILE A 301 -18.49 -0.32 1.72
C ILE A 301 -18.82 1.11 2.16
N GLN A 302 -18.58 1.45 3.42
CA GLN A 302 -18.86 2.78 4.01
C GLN A 302 -17.68 3.72 3.93
N PHE A 303 -16.45 3.20 4.01
CA PHE A 303 -15.23 4.01 3.96
C PHE A 303 -14.21 3.42 2.98
N SER A 304 -13.37 4.29 2.42
CA SER A 304 -12.16 3.86 1.72
C SER A 304 -10.95 4.64 2.20
N ILE A 305 -9.81 3.95 2.27
CA ILE A 305 -8.51 4.52 2.61
C ILE A 305 -7.50 4.10 1.55
N ASN A 306 -6.85 5.07 0.93
CA ASN A 306 -5.87 4.85 -0.13
C ASN A 306 -4.60 5.65 0.17
N PRO A 307 -3.58 5.05 0.82
CA PRO A 307 -2.24 5.63 0.88
C PRO A 307 -1.47 5.35 -0.43
N MET A 308 -0.87 6.41 -0.98
CA MET A 308 -0.02 6.32 -2.16
C MET A 308 1.45 6.56 -1.80
N VAL A 309 2.33 5.62 -2.15
CA VAL A 309 3.79 5.84 -2.08
C VAL A 309 4.17 6.98 -3.03
N THR A 310 5.18 7.76 -2.68
CA THR A 310 5.76 8.78 -3.57
C THR A 310 7.27 8.66 -3.64
N GLY A 311 7.92 9.37 -4.57
CA GLY A 311 9.36 9.45 -4.67
C GLY A 311 9.91 8.78 -5.92
N ASN A 312 11.10 9.23 -6.33
CA ASN A 312 11.89 8.58 -7.35
C ASN A 312 12.61 7.37 -6.77
N LEU A 313 12.77 6.34 -7.59
CA LEU A 313 13.70 5.25 -7.33
C LEU A 313 14.61 5.10 -8.55
N PHE A 314 15.92 5.21 -8.33
CA PHE A 314 16.91 5.19 -9.40
C PHE A 314 16.64 6.23 -10.51
N SER A 315 17.19 6.03 -11.72
CA SER A 315 17.16 7.03 -12.79
C SER A 315 15.86 7.06 -13.61
N ASP A 316 14.95 6.11 -13.40
CA ASP A 316 13.86 5.82 -14.33
C ASP A 316 12.51 5.49 -13.68
N MET A 317 12.45 5.29 -12.36
CA MET A 317 11.19 5.01 -11.68
C MET A 317 10.63 6.26 -11.00
N ILE A 318 9.40 6.59 -11.37
CA ILE A 318 8.60 7.65 -10.77
C ILE A 318 7.48 6.98 -10.00
N VAL A 319 7.27 7.42 -8.77
CA VAL A 319 6.10 7.04 -7.99
C VAL A 319 5.49 8.30 -7.43
N ASP A 320 4.23 8.57 -7.75
CA ASP A 320 3.59 9.84 -7.42
C ASP A 320 2.09 9.66 -7.19
N GLY A 321 1.50 10.49 -6.33
CA GLY A 321 0.12 10.30 -5.93
C GLY A 321 -0.40 11.30 -4.92
N GLN A 322 -1.68 11.14 -4.58
CA GLN A 322 -2.33 11.82 -3.46
C GLN A 322 -3.16 10.82 -2.66
N SER A 323 -2.73 10.55 -1.43
CA SER A 323 -3.48 9.70 -0.50
C SER A 323 -4.85 10.28 -0.17
N THR A 324 -5.86 9.42 0.04
CA THR A 324 -7.22 9.84 0.40
C THR A 324 -7.85 8.97 1.49
N ILE A 325 -8.78 9.59 2.23
CA ILE A 325 -9.77 8.91 3.06
C ILE A 325 -11.14 9.41 2.62
N ASN A 326 -12.03 8.49 2.28
CA ASN A 326 -13.35 8.79 1.72
C ASN A 326 -14.45 8.09 2.51
N GLN A 327 -15.64 8.66 2.47
CA GLN A 327 -16.83 8.12 3.11
C GLN A 327 -17.99 8.07 2.10
N ARG A 328 -18.81 7.03 2.21
CA ARG A 328 -20.08 6.90 1.50
C ARG A 328 -21.08 7.96 1.97
N LEU A 329 -21.75 8.60 1.03
CA LEU A 329 -22.91 9.44 1.32
C LEU A 329 -24.23 8.66 1.19
N PRO A 330 -25.25 9.00 2.00
CA PRO A 330 -26.62 8.54 1.81
C PRO A 330 -27.15 8.92 0.41
N ARG A 331 -28.04 8.09 -0.15
CA ARG A 331 -28.63 8.32 -1.47
C ARG A 331 -29.44 9.61 -1.59
N GLU A 332 -29.91 10.14 -0.46
CA GLU A 332 -30.80 11.31 -0.39
C GLU A 332 -30.02 12.64 -0.43
N ILE A 333 -28.70 12.62 -0.20
CA ILE A 333 -27.83 13.79 -0.30
C ILE A 333 -27.38 13.93 -1.77
N ILE A 334 -28.27 14.42 -2.64
CA ILE A 334 -27.98 14.81 -4.03
C ILE A 334 -27.84 16.33 -4.15
N GLU A 335 -27.67 17.06 -3.04
CA GLU A 335 -27.17 18.43 -3.17
C GLU A 335 -25.73 18.32 -3.66
N LEU A 336 -25.48 18.86 -4.87
CA LEU A 336 -24.18 19.00 -5.52
C LEU A 336 -23.11 19.12 -4.45
N ASN A 337 -22.45 18.00 -4.19
CA ASN A 337 -21.45 17.89 -3.16
C ASN A 337 -20.47 19.04 -3.44
N LYS A 338 -20.39 20.02 -2.52
CA LYS A 338 -19.43 21.12 -2.64
C LYS A 338 -18.06 20.50 -2.38
N GLN A 339 -17.54 19.84 -3.41
CA GLN A 339 -16.32 19.06 -3.32
C GLN A 339 -15.15 20.03 -3.31
N ASP A 340 -14.84 20.53 -2.12
CA ASP A 340 -13.70 21.41 -1.91
C ASP A 340 -12.38 20.61 -1.99
N LYS A 341 -12.45 19.29 -1.74
CA LYS A 341 -11.32 18.35 -1.69
C LYS A 341 -11.30 17.45 -2.92
N LEU A 342 -10.72 17.96 -4.00
CA LEU A 342 -10.47 17.24 -5.24
C LEU A 342 -8.98 17.05 -5.45
N TYR A 343 -8.61 15.97 -6.13
CA TYR A 343 -7.26 15.83 -6.65
C TYR A 343 -6.87 17.03 -7.51
N ILE A 344 -5.56 17.27 -7.61
CA ILE A 344 -5.04 18.38 -8.41
C ILE A 344 -5.48 18.29 -9.88
N GLY A 345 -5.72 19.43 -10.48
CA GLY A 345 -6.12 19.55 -11.88
C GLY A 345 -7.56 19.09 -12.16
N LEU A 346 -8.34 18.75 -11.14
CA LEU A 346 -9.78 18.46 -11.28
C LEU A 346 -10.63 19.68 -10.92
N ASP A 347 -11.80 19.76 -11.53
CA ASP A 347 -12.88 20.69 -11.20
C ASP A 347 -14.12 19.89 -10.74
N PRO A 348 -15.07 20.49 -9.99
CA PRO A 348 -16.26 19.77 -9.52
C PRO A 348 -17.06 19.08 -10.64
N VAL A 349 -17.06 19.64 -11.85
CA VAL A 349 -17.71 19.05 -13.03
C VAL A 349 -17.12 17.70 -13.43
N ASP A 350 -15.84 17.44 -13.12
CA ASP A 350 -15.20 16.14 -13.39
C ASP A 350 -15.80 15.01 -12.55
N MET A 351 -16.43 15.36 -11.42
CA MET A 351 -16.95 14.42 -10.44
C MET A 351 -18.46 14.23 -10.56
N GLN A 352 -19.10 14.85 -11.56
CA GLN A 352 -20.56 14.87 -11.71
C GLN A 352 -21.21 13.48 -11.83
N ASN A 353 -20.43 12.47 -12.26
CA ASN A 353 -20.89 11.10 -12.43
C ASN A 353 -20.68 10.23 -11.18
N ILE A 354 -20.04 10.77 -10.14
CA ILE A 354 -19.78 10.05 -8.89
C ILE A 354 -20.54 10.73 -7.76
N THR A 355 -21.57 10.08 -7.23
CA THR A 355 -22.59 10.76 -6.41
C THR A 355 -22.61 10.34 -4.95
N ARG A 356 -22.18 9.12 -4.63
CA ARG A 356 -22.35 8.55 -3.29
C ARG A 356 -21.10 8.62 -2.41
N PHE A 357 -20.29 9.67 -2.54
CA PHE A 357 -19.05 9.80 -1.76
C PHE A 357 -18.80 11.23 -1.28
N GLN A 358 -18.02 11.35 -0.20
CA GLN A 358 -17.31 12.55 0.19
C GLN A 358 -15.86 12.23 0.53
N THR A 359 -14.93 13.11 0.15
CA THR A 359 -13.54 13.04 0.56
C THR A 359 -13.39 13.64 1.96
N LEU A 360 -13.14 12.80 2.98
CA LEU A 360 -12.90 13.27 4.34
C LEU A 360 -11.56 14.00 4.42
N VAL A 361 -10.51 13.40 3.88
CA VAL A 361 -9.17 13.98 3.84
C VAL A 361 -8.48 13.64 2.54
N LEU A 362 -7.79 14.63 1.98
CA LEU A 362 -6.97 14.51 0.78
C LEU A 362 -5.57 15.00 1.13
N ALA A 363 -4.57 14.17 0.85
CA ALA A 363 -3.17 14.56 0.99
C ALA A 363 -2.82 15.66 -0.02
N ARG A 364 -2.00 16.62 0.42
CA ARG A 364 -1.40 17.59 -0.49
C ARG A 364 -0.56 16.87 -1.54
N TRP A 365 -0.57 17.35 -2.77
CA TRP A 365 0.47 16.99 -3.73
C TRP A 365 1.73 17.83 -3.47
N ALA A 366 2.82 17.55 -4.20
CA ALA A 366 4.08 18.28 -4.09
C ALA A 366 3.92 19.80 -4.34
N ARG A 367 2.87 20.21 -5.05
CA ARG A 367 2.49 21.61 -5.28
C ARG A 367 0.98 21.81 -5.20
N ASP A 368 0.55 22.96 -4.70
CA ASP A 368 -0.86 23.33 -4.68
C ASP A 368 -1.41 23.59 -6.09
N ASP A 369 -2.65 23.15 -6.31
CA ASP A 369 -3.42 23.47 -7.50
C ASP A 369 -3.97 24.91 -7.41
N PRO A 370 -3.61 25.83 -8.33
CA PRO A 370 -4.05 27.23 -8.29
C PRO A 370 -5.52 27.45 -8.68
N ARG A 371 -6.43 26.54 -8.29
CA ARG A 371 -7.88 26.66 -8.45
C ARG A 371 -8.39 27.98 -7.88
N GLY A 372 -9.42 28.53 -8.51
CA GLY A 372 -10.05 29.80 -8.08
C GLY A 372 -9.28 31.07 -8.44
N LYS A 373 -8.10 30.97 -9.07
CA LYS A 373 -7.45 32.11 -9.72
C LYS A 373 -8.02 32.33 -11.12
N ASN A 374 -7.68 33.44 -11.80
CA ASN A 374 -8.04 33.71 -13.21
C ASN A 374 -7.33 32.77 -14.22
N TRP A 375 -7.28 31.47 -13.92
CA TRP A 375 -6.60 30.44 -14.69
C TRP A 375 -7.63 29.40 -15.14
N THR A 376 -7.63 29.08 -16.42
CA THR A 376 -8.41 27.96 -16.97
C THR A 376 -7.87 26.63 -16.46
N LYS A 377 -8.71 25.60 -16.44
CA LYS A 377 -8.33 24.21 -16.10
C LYS A 377 -7.09 23.74 -16.87
N GLN A 378 -7.02 24.05 -18.16
CA GLN A 378 -5.91 23.67 -19.03
C GLN A 378 -4.60 24.35 -18.61
N GLU A 379 -4.63 25.64 -18.28
CA GLU A 379 -3.45 26.37 -17.80
C GLU A 379 -2.96 25.83 -16.46
N ARG A 380 -3.88 25.50 -15.54
CA ARG A 380 -3.54 24.86 -14.26
C ARG A 380 -2.85 23.52 -14.49
N ARG A 381 -3.44 22.62 -15.30
CA ARG A 381 -2.86 21.31 -15.62
C ARG A 381 -1.49 21.44 -16.30
N LYS A 382 -1.30 22.42 -17.20
CA LYS A 382 0.00 22.69 -17.82
C LYS A 382 1.05 23.07 -16.78
N LEU A 383 0.71 23.94 -15.83
CA LEU A 383 1.61 24.33 -14.74
C LEU A 383 1.97 23.13 -13.84
N LEU A 384 0.97 22.32 -13.47
CA LEU A 384 1.17 21.13 -12.66
C LEU A 384 2.04 20.10 -13.39
N TYR A 385 1.81 19.87 -14.69
CA TYR A 385 2.63 18.96 -15.49
C TYR A 385 4.09 19.41 -15.60
N GLN A 386 4.35 20.71 -15.78
CA GLN A 386 5.72 21.22 -15.74
C GLN A 386 6.39 20.93 -14.39
N TYR A 387 5.66 21.08 -13.29
CA TYR A 387 6.18 20.74 -11.98
C TYR A 387 6.44 19.24 -11.81
N ALA A 388 5.59 18.36 -12.36
CA ALA A 388 5.86 16.92 -12.35
C ALA A 388 7.14 16.55 -13.11
N LEU A 389 7.44 17.22 -14.23
CA LEU A 389 8.72 17.04 -14.93
C LEU A 389 9.92 17.48 -14.09
N GLU A 390 9.76 18.50 -13.24
CA GLU A 390 10.79 18.93 -12.29
C GLU A 390 10.98 17.94 -11.12
N LEU A 391 9.97 17.14 -10.78
CA LEU A 391 10.08 16.12 -9.73
C LEU A 391 10.79 14.86 -10.23
N ALA A 392 10.71 14.58 -11.53
CA ALA A 392 11.18 13.37 -12.18
C ALA A 392 12.70 13.11 -11.97
N PRO A 393 13.16 11.85 -12.02
CA PRO A 393 14.58 11.53 -11.93
C PRO A 393 15.38 12.22 -13.04
N ASN A 394 16.58 12.70 -12.71
CA ASN A 394 17.49 13.39 -13.64
C ASN A 394 16.94 14.68 -14.27
N SER A 395 15.89 15.27 -13.72
CA SER A 395 15.38 16.58 -14.14
C SER A 395 16.41 17.69 -13.94
N LYS A 396 17.39 17.49 -13.03
CA LYS A 396 18.37 18.51 -12.59
C LYS A 396 17.71 19.75 -11.99
N SER A 397 16.42 19.67 -11.70
CA SER A 397 15.69 20.75 -11.03
C SER A 397 16.02 20.75 -9.55
N ILE A 398 15.95 21.92 -8.92
CA ILE A 398 15.98 22.02 -7.46
C ILE A 398 14.78 21.31 -6.81
N ASN A 399 13.76 20.96 -7.59
CA ASN A 399 12.58 20.20 -7.14
C ASN A 399 12.70 18.69 -7.39
N GLU A 400 13.81 18.21 -7.94
CA GLU A 400 14.01 16.78 -8.18
C GLU A 400 13.78 15.97 -6.90
N ASN A 401 12.94 14.92 -6.99
CA ASN A 401 12.53 14.05 -5.89
C ASN A 401 11.87 14.75 -4.67
N LYS A 402 11.43 16.01 -4.80
CA LYS A 402 10.69 16.73 -3.74
C LYS A 402 9.20 16.41 -3.73
N TYR A 403 8.86 15.14 -3.84
CA TYR A 403 7.48 14.67 -3.69
C TYR A 403 6.97 14.90 -2.26
N ALA A 404 5.64 14.96 -2.12
CA ALA A 404 5.03 15.08 -0.81
C ALA A 404 5.19 13.77 -0.02
N ASP A 405 5.75 13.87 1.17
CA ASP A 405 5.68 12.85 2.21
C ASP A 405 4.52 13.24 3.15
N THR A 406 3.52 12.36 3.27
CA THR A 406 2.24 12.72 3.89
C THR A 406 1.74 11.66 4.87
N VAL A 407 1.19 12.16 5.99
CA VAL A 407 0.36 11.38 6.92
C VAL A 407 -0.94 12.14 7.05
N ILE A 408 -2.04 11.50 6.64
CA ILE A 408 -3.39 12.04 6.76
C ILE A 408 -4.21 11.12 7.64
N TRP A 409 -5.21 11.67 8.34
CA TRP A 409 -6.01 10.89 9.26
C TRP A 409 -7.46 11.39 9.34
N ALA A 410 -8.37 10.51 9.70
CA ALA A 410 -9.76 10.86 10.01
C ALA A 410 -10.29 9.95 11.12
N ASP A 411 -11.20 10.47 11.93
CA ASP A 411 -12.03 9.64 12.80
C ASP A 411 -13.26 9.21 12.03
N VAL A 412 -13.59 7.93 12.14
CA VAL A 412 -14.74 7.32 11.48
C VAL A 412 -15.50 6.45 12.45
N THR A 413 -16.73 6.13 12.08
CA THR A 413 -17.64 5.32 12.88
C THR A 413 -18.29 4.31 11.95
N LEU A 414 -18.15 3.01 12.26
CA LEU A 414 -18.68 1.89 11.47
C LEU A 414 -20.05 1.42 11.94
#